data_AF-A0A925Z6S8-F1
#
_entry.id   AF-A0A925Z6S8-F1
#
_cell.length_a   1.000
_cell.length_b   1.000
_cell.length_c   1.000
_cell.angle_alpha   90.00
_cell.angle_beta   90.00
_cell.angle_gamma   90.00
#
_symmetry.space_group_name_H-M   'P 1'
#
loop_
_entity.id
_entity.type
_entity.pdbx_description
1 polymer ?
#
loop_
_entity_poly.entity_id
_entity_poly.type
_entity_poly.pdbx_seq_one_letter_code
_entity_poly.pdbx_strand_id
1 'polypeptide(L)' 'MSNKDIKKLTDLAKEKLGKQITRDEALRSFVSAGIMNSRGQFTKPYQNLGRVVKNK' A
#
# COMPACT_ATOMS: atom_id res chain seq x y z
N MET A 1 11.76 19.51 -8.29
CA MET A 1 10.98 18.63 -9.20
C MET A 1 10.21 19.52 -10.15
N SER A 2 10.24 19.23 -11.44
CA SER A 2 9.45 19.95 -12.44
C SER A 2 8.06 19.34 -12.58
N ASN A 3 7.11 20.10 -13.14
CA ASN A 3 5.76 19.57 -13.43
C ASN A 3 5.78 18.34 -14.36
N LYS A 4 6.82 18.20 -15.20
CA LYS A 4 7.02 17.01 -16.05
C LYS A 4 7.39 15.78 -15.24
N ASP A 5 8.18 15.95 -14.18
CA ASP A 5 8.60 14.83 -13.30
C ASP A 5 7.41 14.31 -12.51
N ILE A 6 6.57 15.22 -11.98
CA ILE A 6 5.34 14.86 -11.25
C ILE A 6 4.39 14.10 -12.18
N LYS A 7 4.23 14.55 -13.43
CA LYS A 7 3.38 13.86 -14.42
C LYS A 7 3.90 12.46 -14.70
N LYS A 8 5.21 12.31 -14.94
CA LYS A 8 5.84 11.01 -15.21
C LYS A 8 5.67 10.02 -14.05
N LEU A 9 5.81 10.49 -12.80
CA LEU A 9 5.56 9.68 -11.60
C LEU A 9 4.09 9.27 -11.49
N THR A 10 3.17 10.18 -11.81
CA THR A 10 1.72 9.92 -11.77
C THR A 10 1.31 8.88 -12.81
N ASP A 11 1.83 8.98 -14.03
CA ASP A 11 1.54 8.02 -15.11
C ASP A 11 2.12 6.63 -14.78
N LEU A 12 3.33 6.57 -14.22
CA LEU A 12 3.94 5.32 -13.76
C LEU A 12 3.15 4.68 -12.61
N ALA A 13 2.62 5.50 -11.69
CA ALA A 13 1.77 5.01 -10.61
C ALA A 13 0.46 4.42 -11.14
N LYS A 14 -0.18 5.08 -12.12
CA LYS A 14 -1.39 4.58 -12.80
C LYS A 14 -1.15 3.26 -13.52
N GLU A 15 -0.04 3.15 -14.25
CA GLU A 15 0.35 1.92 -14.95
C GLU A 15 0.55 0.75 -13.98
N LYS A 16 1.20 1.01 -12.83
CA LYS A 16 1.38 0.00 -11.78
C LYS A 16 0.07 -0.33 -11.03
N LEU A 17 -0.84 0.63 -10.88
CA LEU A 17 -2.16 0.42 -10.28
C LEU A 17 -3.05 -0.48 -11.16
N GLY A 18 -2.87 -0.44 -12.48
CA GLY A 18 -3.60 -1.28 -13.44
C GLY A 18 -3.22 -2.76 -13.41
N LYS A 19 -2.13 -3.13 -12.72
CA LYS A 19 -1.78 -4.54 -12.49
C LYS A 19 -2.69 -5.08 -11.39
N GLN A 20 -3.43 -6.15 -11.68
CA GLN A 20 -4.17 -6.89 -10.65
C GLN A 20 -3.17 -7.51 -9.67
N ILE A 21 -3.02 -6.89 -8.51
CA ILE A 21 -2.26 -7.45 -7.39
C ILE A 21 -3.21 -8.39 -6.64
N THR A 22 -2.81 -9.63 -6.46
CA THR A 22 -3.59 -10.59 -5.67
C THR A 22 -3.59 -10.17 -4.18
N ARG A 23 -4.59 -10.58 -3.41
CA ARG A 23 -4.62 -10.31 -1.96
C ARG A 23 -3.34 -10.79 -1.25
N ASP A 24 -2.79 -11.92 -1.67
CA ASP A 24 -1.60 -12.50 -1.07
C ASP A 24 -0.32 -11.74 -1.43
N GLU A 25 -0.23 -11.17 -2.63
CA GLU A 25 0.88 -10.30 -3.03
C GLU A 25 0.82 -8.95 -2.31
N ALA A 26 -0.38 -8.41 -2.15
CA ALA A 26 -0.60 -7.19 -1.36
C ALA A 26 -0.22 -7.43 0.11
N LEU A 27 -0.67 -8.54 0.71
CA LEU A 27 -0.33 -8.92 2.07
C LEU A 27 1.19 -9.08 2.23
N ARG A 28 1.86 -9.79 1.31
CA ARG A 28 3.33 -9.93 1.33
C ARG A 28 4.04 -8.58 1.27
N SER A 29 3.53 -7.64 0.48
CA SER A 29 4.07 -6.28 0.37
C SER A 29 3.88 -5.48 1.66
N PHE A 30 2.73 -5.61 2.33
CA PHE A 30 2.49 -4.96 3.62
C PHE A 30 3.29 -5.59 4.76
N VAL A 31 3.55 -6.89 4.70
CA VAL A 31 4.41 -7.60 5.66
C VAL A 31 5.87 -7.23 5.48
N SER A 32 6.38 -7.19 4.24
CA SER A 32 7.76 -6.78 3.98
C SER A 32 8.03 -5.33 4.36
N ALA A 33 7.04 -4.45 4.20
CA ALA A 33 7.09 -3.06 4.66
C ALA A 33 6.94 -2.90 6.19
N GLY A 34 6.68 -3.99 6.94
CA GLY A 34 6.48 -3.95 8.40
C GLY A 34 5.16 -3.29 8.84
N ILE A 35 4.23 -3.07 7.91
CA ILE A 35 2.92 -2.44 8.18
C ILE A 35 1.95 -3.46 8.78
N MET A 36 1.97 -4.68 8.24
CA MET A 36 1.17 -5.81 8.71
C MET A 36 2.06 -6.98 9.16
N ASN A 37 1.50 -7.88 9.95
CA ASN A 37 2.10 -9.18 10.24
C ASN A 37 1.58 -10.25 9.26
N SER A 38 2.17 -11.44 9.29
CA SER A 38 1.77 -12.59 8.43
C SER A 38 0.32 -13.03 8.60
N ARG A 39 -0.37 -12.57 9.65
CA ARG A 39 -1.79 -12.81 9.92
C ARG A 39 -2.70 -11.71 9.37
N GLY A 40 -2.17 -10.74 8.63
CA GLY A 40 -2.93 -9.60 8.09
C GLY A 40 -3.34 -8.56 9.14
N GLN A 41 -2.71 -8.56 10.31
CA GLN A 41 -2.98 -7.58 11.36
C GLN A 41 -1.93 -6.48 11.32
N PHE A 42 -2.34 -5.23 11.56
CA PHE A 42 -1.41 -4.10 11.64
C PHE A 42 -0.41 -4.28 12.79
N THR A 43 0.85 -3.93 12.55
CA THR A 43 1.88 -3.93 13.58
C THR A 43 1.68 -2.75 14.54
N LYS A 44 2.34 -2.78 15.71
CA LYS A 44 2.15 -1.81 16.81
C LYS A 44 2.17 -0.33 16.36
N PRO A 45 3.10 0.11 15.49
CA PRO A 45 3.12 1.50 15.01
C PRO A 45 1.89 1.88 14.17
N TYR A 46 1.26 0.91 13.49
CA TYR A 46 0.18 1.12 12.53
C TYR A 46 -1.19 0.67 13.05
N GLN A 47 -1.32 0.31 14.33
CA GLN A 47 -2.59 -0.13 14.93
C GLN A 47 -3.73 0.88 14.74
N ASN A 48 -3.40 2.17 14.77
CA ASN A 48 -4.39 3.24 14.55
C ASN A 48 -4.94 3.22 13.12
N LEU A 49 -4.14 2.85 12.12
CA LEU A 49 -4.64 2.68 10.75
C LEU A 49 -5.67 1.56 10.67
N GLY A 50 -5.47 0.47 11.43
CA GLY A 50 -6.45 -0.60 11.54
C GLY A 50 -7.81 -0.17 12.11
N ARG A 51 -7.83 0.84 12.99
CA ARG A 51 -9.08 1.44 13.49
C ARG A 51 -9.80 2.25 12.42
N VAL A 52 -9.04 3.02 11.63
CA VAL A 52 -9.60 3.84 10.55
C VAL A 52 -10.16 2.98 9.41
N VAL A 53 -9.43 1.92 9.03
CA VAL A 53 -9.83 1.03 7.93
C VAL A 53 -11.08 0.21 8.26
N LYS A 54 -11.30 -0.16 9.52
CA LYS A 54 -12.49 -0.93 9.95
C LYS A 54 -13.78 -0.10 10.03
N ASN A 55 -13.68 1.23 10.13
CA ASN A 55 -14.82 2.13 10.29
C ASN A 55 -15.34 2.68 8.95
N LYS A 56 -14.96 2.07 7.82
CA LYS A 56 -15.35 2.47 6.47
C LYS A 56 -15.92 1.27 5.73
#